data_AF-D6XUS8-F1
#
_entry.id   AF-D6XUS8-F1
#
_cell.length_a   1.000
_cell.length_b   1.000
_cell.length_c   1.000
_cell.angle_alpha   90.00
_cell.angle_beta   90.00
_cell.angle_gamma   90.00
#
_symmetry.space_group_name_H-M   'P 1'
#
loop_
_entity.id
_entity.type
_entity.pdbx_description
1 polymer ?
#
loop_
_entity_poly.entity_id
_entity_poly.type
_entity_poly.pdbx_seq_one_letter_code
_entity_poly.pdbx_strand_id
1 'polypeptide(L)' 'MVLTEKEKKLLLKLLKREQMKKFALRQNRKDVKQLADKFEQNLRNQKVNETKPSKL' A
#
# COMPACT_ATOMS: atom_id res chain seq x y z
N MET A 1 4.88 -15.73 -1.20
CA MET A 1 3.42 -15.71 -0.99
C MET A 1 2.89 -14.37 -1.48
N VAL A 2 2.03 -14.34 -2.52
CA VAL A 2 1.52 -13.09 -3.10
C VAL A 2 0.15 -12.81 -2.49
N LEU A 3 0.01 -11.69 -1.78
CA LEU A 3 -1.27 -11.28 -1.20
C LEU A 3 -2.29 -11.01 -2.31
N THR A 4 -3.54 -11.41 -2.10
CA THR A 4 -4.67 -11.09 -2.96
C THR A 4 -5.03 -9.60 -2.86
N GLU A 5 -5.75 -9.08 -3.86
CA GLU A 5 -6.14 -7.66 -3.89
C GLU A 5 -7.01 -7.27 -2.69
N LYS A 6 -7.89 -8.17 -2.24
CA LYS A 6 -8.74 -7.97 -1.04
C LYS A 6 -7.90 -7.87 0.23
N GLU A 7 -6.90 -8.74 0.38
CA GLU A 7 -5.97 -8.71 1.53
C GLU A 7 -5.13 -7.44 1.54
N LYS A 8 -4.64 -6.99 0.37
CA LYS A 8 -3.91 -5.71 0.25
C LYS A 8 -4.77 -4.51 0.67
N LYS A 9 -6.03 -4.45 0.22
CA LYS A 9 -6.96 -3.37 0.59
C LYS A 9 -7.27 -3.38 2.09
N LEU A 10 -7.46 -4.56 2.67
CA LEU A 10 -7.72 -4.71 4.10
C LEU A 10 -6.52 -4.25 4.93
N LEU A 11 -5.31 -4.68 4.56
CA LEU A 11 -4.05 -4.26 5.20
C LEU A 11 -3.84 -2.75 5.09
N LEU A 12 -4.11 -2.15 3.93
CA LEU A 12 -3.99 -0.70 3.75
C LEU A 12 -4.94 0.07 4.67
N LYS A 13 -6.18 -0.41 4.82
CA LYS A 13 -7.18 0.19 5.69
C LYS A 13 -6.80 0.07 7.17
N LEU A 14 -6.28 -1.09 7.58
CA LEU A 14 -5.77 -1.31 8.94
C LEU A 14 -4.56 -0.43 9.22
N LEU A 15 -3.59 -0.36 8.30
CA LEU A 15 -2.42 0.49 8.42
C LEU A 15 -2.79 1.97 8.55
N LYS A 16 -3.70 2.50 7.73
CA LYS A 16 -4.17 3.90 7.82
C LYS A 16 -4.89 4.17 9.16
N ARG A 17 -5.69 3.23 9.65
CA ARG A 17 -6.40 3.35 10.94
C ARG A 17 -5.45 3.31 12.14
N GLU A 18 -4.49 2.39 12.13
CA GLU A 18 -3.45 2.28 13.15
C GLU A 18 -2.47 3.46 13.09
N GLN A 19 -2.19 3.99 11.89
CA GLN A 19 -1.40 5.21 11.70
C GLN A 19 -2.02 6.40 12.45
N MET A 20 -3.35 6.54 12.43
CA MET A 20 -4.03 7.59 13.20
C MET A 20 -4.07 7.33 14.71
N LYS A 21 -4.13 6.06 15.14
CA LYS A 21 -4.23 5.70 16.58
C LYS A 21 -2.89 5.62 17.31
N LYS A 22 -1.86 5.00 16.70
CA LYS A 22 -0.56 4.71 17.34
C LYS A 22 0.56 5.69 16.95
N PHE A 23 0.50 6.28 15.75
CA PHE A 23 1.62 7.07 15.20
C PHE A 23 1.44 8.59 15.32
N ALA A 24 0.49 9.03 16.15
CA ALA A 24 0.48 10.38 16.71
C ALA A 24 1.74 10.64 17.57
N LEU A 25 2.32 9.57 18.14
CA LEU A 25 3.61 9.58 18.83
C LEU A 25 4.73 9.41 17.78
N ARG A 26 5.58 10.43 17.69
CA ARG A 26 6.41 10.82 16.53
C ARG A 26 7.40 9.77 15.99
N GLN A 27 7.61 8.64 16.66
CA GLN A 27 8.77 7.78 16.43
C GLN A 27 8.71 6.96 15.13
N ASN A 28 7.53 6.44 14.75
CA ASN A 28 7.46 5.47 13.64
C ASN A 28 6.62 5.95 12.44
N ARG A 29 6.23 7.24 12.42
CA ARG A 29 5.35 7.81 11.38
C ARG A 29 5.96 7.71 9.98
N LYS A 30 7.28 7.84 9.89
CA LYS A 30 8.05 7.80 8.64
C LYS A 30 8.04 6.39 8.04
N ASP A 31 8.25 5.36 8.85
CA ASP A 31 8.31 3.97 8.39
C ASP A 31 6.95 3.48 7.92
N VAL A 32 5.86 3.85 8.62
CA VAL A 32 4.50 3.53 8.16
C VAL A 32 4.14 4.25 6.88
N LYS A 33 4.56 5.51 6.73
CA LYS A 33 4.34 6.26 5.50
C LYS A 33 5.08 5.60 4.33
N GLN A 34 6.35 5.22 4.51
CA GLN A 34 7.10 4.50 3.48
C GLN A 34 6.47 3.15 3.12
N LEU A 35 5.94 2.42 4.10
CA LEU A 35 5.25 1.17 3.86
C LEU A 35 3.96 1.38 3.05
N ALA A 36 3.16 2.39 3.41
CA ALA A 36 1.95 2.76 2.68
C ALA A 36 2.26 3.19 1.24
N ASP A 37 3.29 4.02 1.03
CA ASP A 37 3.73 4.48 -0.29
C ASP A 37 4.16 3.30 -1.17
N LYS A 38 4.90 2.32 -0.60
CA LYS A 38 5.26 1.08 -1.31
C LYS A 38 4.04 0.24 -1.70
N PHE A 39 3.02 0.16 -0.84
CA PHE A 39 1.79 -0.55 -1.17
C PHE A 39 1.00 0.15 -2.28
N GLU A 40 0.90 1.48 -2.26
CA GLU A 40 0.25 2.23 -3.33
C GLU A 40 1.00 2.09 -4.66
N GLN A 41 2.33 2.13 -4.64
CA GLN A 41 3.15 1.91 -5.84
C GLN A 41 2.96 0.49 -6.40
N ASN A 42 2.96 -0.54 -5.54
CA ASN A 42 2.68 -1.91 -5.97
C ASN A 42 1.29 -2.06 -6.59
N LEU A 43 0.28 -1.39 -6.03
CA LEU A 43 -1.08 -1.42 -6.56
C LEU A 43 -1.16 -0.75 -7.95
N ARG A 44 -0.48 0.39 -8.14
CA ARG A 44 -0.36 1.04 -9.45
C ARG A 44 0.34 0.16 -10.47
N ASN A 45 1.45 -0.47 -10.09
CA ASN A 45 2.21 -1.36 -10.98
C ASN A 45 1.40 -2.60 -11.37
N GLN A 46 0.60 -3.16 -10.45
CA GLN A 46 -0.33 -4.23 -10.80
C GLN A 46 -1.36 -3.77 -11.84
N LYS A 47 -1.94 -2.57 -11.65
CA LYS A 47 -2.91 -2.00 -12.60
C LYS A 47 -2.29 -1.72 -13.98
N VAL A 48 -1.04 -1.29 -14.04
CA VAL A 48 -0.29 -1.07 -15.30
C VAL A 48 0.03 -2.38 -16.00
N ASN A 49 0.37 -3.44 -15.24
CA ASN A 49 0.64 -4.76 -15.81
C ASN A 49 -0.63 -5.47 -16.32
N GLU A 50 -1.81 -5.13 -15.78
CA GLU A 50 -3.11 -5.61 -16.28
C GLU A 50 -3.52 -4.94 -17.60
N THR A 51 -3.15 -3.66 -17.79
CA THR A 51 -3.25 -3.02 -19.10
C THR A 51 -2.14 -3.53 -20.01
N LYS A 52 -2.45 -4.53 -20.85
CA LYS A 52 -1.53 -5.01 -21.91
C LYS A 52 -0.90 -3.82 -22.64
N PRO A 53 0.42 -3.80 -22.88
CA PRO A 53 1.06 -2.73 -23.63
C PRO A 53 0.44 -2.65 -25.02
N SER A 54 -0.37 -1.63 -25.26
CA SER A 54 -0.81 -1.26 -26.59
C SER A 54 0.37 -0.56 -27.27
N LYS A 55 1.08 -1.32 -28.10
CA LYS A 55 2.15 -0.90 -29.04
C LYS A 55 3.57 -0.90 -28.48
N LEU A 56 4.34 -1.88 -28.96
CA LEU A 56 5.68 -1.67 -29.52
C LEU A 56 5.62 -2.17 -30.96
#